data_AF-A0A7C1DFU6-F1
#
_entry.id   AF-A0A7C1DFU6-F1
#
_cell.length_a   1.000
_cell.length_b   1.000
_cell.length_c   1.000
_cell.angle_alpha   90.00
_cell.angle_beta   90.00
_cell.angle_gamma   90.00
#
_symmetry.space_group_name_H-M   'P 1'
#
loop_
_entity.id
_entity.type
_entity.pdbx_description
1 polymer ?
#
loop_
_entity_poly.entity_id
_entity_poly.type
_entity_poly.pdbx_seq_one_letter_code
_entity_poly.pdbx_strand_id
1 'polypeptide(L)'
;MIPERSVHSCMRPVPELRGDLSCLIQIQSNCRSMFGVCSRNRTVRQRPFGIQDLQNQLSLIESEIQMARRYYNGTVRNLNILIDSFPSNLVAGFFDFRKADFFQTDEADRAVPKVGF
;
A
#
# COMPACT_ATOMS: atom_id res chain seq x y z
N MET A 1 -7.51 6.38 -29.63
CA MET A 1 -8.21 7.58 -29.13
C MET A 1 -8.51 7.32 -27.65
N ILE A 2 -7.59 7.71 -26.76
CA ILE A 2 -7.71 7.46 -25.31
C ILE A 2 -8.36 8.71 -24.70
N PRO A 3 -9.44 8.59 -23.91
CA PRO A 3 -10.25 9.74 -23.50
C PRO A 3 -9.52 10.63 -22.49
N GLU A 4 -9.47 11.93 -22.79
CA GLU A 4 -8.95 13.00 -21.93
C GLU A 4 -9.90 13.33 -20.77
N ARG A 5 -10.10 12.40 -19.83
CA ARG A 5 -10.89 12.68 -18.61
C ARG A 5 -10.26 12.20 -17.30
N SER A 6 -8.95 12.00 -17.25
CA SER A 6 -8.29 11.51 -16.04
C SER A 6 -6.84 11.97 -15.88
N VAL A 7 -6.56 13.26 -15.98
CA VAL A 7 -5.25 13.81 -15.56
C VAL A 7 -5.35 14.74 -14.36
N HIS A 8 -6.53 15.31 -14.08
CA HIS A 8 -6.77 16.05 -12.83
C HIS A 8 -7.05 15.14 -11.62
N SER A 9 -7.29 13.84 -11.83
CA SER A 9 -7.58 12.87 -10.76
C SER A 9 -6.34 12.11 -10.27
N CYS A 10 -5.16 12.35 -10.86
CA CYS A 10 -3.99 11.49 -10.70
C CYS A 10 -2.97 11.97 -9.66
N MET A 11 -3.20 13.12 -9.01
CA MET A 11 -2.30 13.67 -8.00
C MET A 11 -3.02 13.74 -6.65
N ARG A 12 -3.29 12.57 -6.05
CA ARG A 12 -3.79 12.54 -4.68
C ARG A 12 -2.71 13.07 -3.73
N PRO A 13 -3.06 13.88 -2.72
CA PRO A 13 -2.09 14.38 -1.76
C PRO A 13 -1.42 13.22 -1.01
N VAL A 14 -0.09 13.28 -0.86
CA VAL A 14 0.76 12.28 -0.20
C VAL A 14 0.20 11.73 1.12
N PRO A 15 -0.39 12.52 2.06
CA PRO A 15 -0.97 11.97 3.29
C PRO A 15 -2.14 10.99 3.05
N GLU A 16 -2.94 11.21 2.01
CA GLU A 16 -4.10 10.36 1.69
C GLU A 16 -3.65 8.99 1.13
N LEU A 17 -2.60 9.00 0.31
CA LEU A 17 -1.97 7.75 -0.18
C LEU A 17 -1.38 6.90 0.94
N ARG A 18 -0.89 7.51 2.02
CA ARG A 18 -0.33 6.78 3.17
C ARG A 18 -1.42 6.03 3.94
N GLY A 19 -2.60 6.63 4.08
CA GLY A 19 -3.77 6.01 4.72
C GLY A 19 -4.28 4.81 3.92
N ASP A 20 -4.46 4.97 2.61
CA ASP A 20 -4.89 3.91 1.70
C ASP A 20 -3.93 2.70 1.76
N LEU A 21 -2.63 2.96 1.68
CA LEU A 21 -1.62 1.90 1.71
C LEU A 21 -1.64 1.11 3.02
N SER A 22 -1.78 1.80 4.15
CA SER A 22 -1.83 1.18 5.49
C SER A 22 -3.07 0.29 5.65
N CYS A 23 -4.23 0.75 5.16
CA CYS A 23 -5.47 -0.02 5.16
C CYS A 23 -5.34 -1.31 4.33
N LEU A 24 -4.76 -1.23 3.13
CA LEU A 24 -4.53 -2.39 2.26
C LEU A 24 -3.61 -3.43 2.90
N ILE A 25 -2.53 -3.00 3.56
CA ILE A 25 -1.63 -3.89 4.30
C ILE A 25 -2.38 -4.59 5.45
N GLN A 26 -3.22 -3.86 6.18
CA GLN A 26 -4.03 -4.43 7.26
C GLN A 26 -5.01 -5.49 6.74
N ILE A 27 -5.73 -5.20 5.65
CA ILE A 27 -6.64 -6.16 5.01
C ILE A 27 -5.88 -7.41 4.55
N GLN A 28 -4.71 -7.25 3.93
CA GLN A 28 -3.87 -8.36 3.49
C GLN A 28 -3.47 -9.26 4.68
N SER A 29 -3.03 -8.66 5.80
CA SER A 29 -2.60 -9.41 7.00
C SER A 29 -3.75 -10.24 7.58
N ASN A 30 -4.96 -9.68 7.64
CA ASN A 30 -6.15 -10.37 8.14
C ASN A 30 -6.57 -11.51 7.20
N CYS A 31 -6.58 -11.28 5.88
CA CYS A 31 -6.88 -12.31 4.89
C CYS A 31 -5.87 -13.47 4.95
N ARG A 32 -4.57 -13.19 5.16
CA ARG A 32 -3.54 -14.24 5.37
C ARG A 32 -3.79 -15.03 6.65
N SER A 33 -4.17 -14.37 7.74
CA SER A 33 -4.53 -15.05 9.00
C SER A 33 -5.72 -16.00 8.81
N MET A 34 -6.79 -15.52 8.15
CA MET A 34 -7.97 -16.32 7.85
C MET A 34 -7.64 -17.52 6.96
N PHE A 35 -6.80 -17.34 5.94
CA PHE A 35 -6.29 -18.45 5.11
C PHE A 35 -5.54 -19.50 5.95
N GLY A 36 -4.71 -19.05 6.91
CA GLY A 36 -4.05 -19.95 7.86
C GLY A 36 -5.03 -20.78 8.71
N VAL A 37 -6.17 -20.22 9.09
CA VAL A 37 -7.25 -20.95 9.79
C VAL A 37 -7.95 -21.95 8.86
N CYS A 38 -8.41 -21.50 7.70
CA CYS A 38 -9.15 -22.34 6.74
C CYS A 38 -8.31 -23.50 6.20
N SER A 39 -7.02 -23.26 5.94
CA SER A 39 -6.11 -24.29 5.43
C SER A 39 -5.89 -25.43 6.42
N ARG A 40 -6.04 -25.20 7.74
CA ARG A 40 -5.95 -26.25 8.78
C ARG A 40 -7.20 -27.13 8.87
N ASN A 41 -8.35 -26.68 8.35
CA ASN A 41 -9.60 -27.43 8.42
C ASN A 41 -9.68 -28.51 7.31
N ARG A 42 -9.89 -29.77 7.70
CA ARG A 42 -9.95 -30.93 6.77
C ARG A 42 -11.11 -30.82 5.76
N THR A 43 -12.29 -30.33 6.15
CA THR A 43 -13.47 -30.29 5.27
C THR A 43 -13.32 -29.22 4.20
N VAL A 44 -12.79 -28.05 4.57
CA VAL A 44 -12.54 -26.95 3.63
C VAL A 44 -11.40 -27.30 2.67
N ARG A 45 -10.35 -27.98 3.15
CA ARG A 45 -9.21 -28.43 2.32
C ARG A 45 -9.61 -29.38 1.19
N GLN A 46 -10.66 -30.19 1.38
CA GLN A 46 -11.17 -31.10 0.35
C GLN A 46 -11.85 -30.36 -0.82
N ARG A 47 -12.13 -29.05 -0.69
CA ARG A 47 -12.70 -28.21 -1.74
C ARG A 47 -11.62 -27.23 -2.26
N PRO A 48 -10.76 -27.65 -3.19
CA PRO A 48 -9.57 -26.88 -3.58
C PRO A 48 -9.90 -25.56 -4.29
N PHE A 49 -10.99 -25.49 -5.06
CA PHE A 49 -11.34 -24.30 -5.86
C PHE A 49 -11.46 -23.03 -5.01
N GLY A 50 -12.27 -23.04 -3.93
CA GLY A 50 -12.47 -21.83 -3.11
C GLY A 50 -11.21 -21.35 -2.36
N ILE A 51 -10.33 -22.28 -1.95
CA ILE A 51 -9.05 -21.94 -1.32
C ILE A 51 -8.06 -21.40 -2.36
N GLN A 52 -8.09 -21.92 -3.57
CA GLN A 52 -7.23 -21.47 -4.67
C GLN A 52 -7.62 -20.06 -5.14
N ASP A 53 -8.91 -19.76 -5.26
CA ASP A 53 -9.40 -18.44 -5.65
C ASP A 53 -8.97 -17.36 -4.65
N LEU A 54 -9.08 -17.66 -3.35
CA LEU A 54 -8.61 -16.76 -2.30
C LEU A 54 -7.10 -16.50 -2.41
N GLN A 55 -6.29 -17.55 -2.63
CA GLN A 55 -4.84 -17.39 -2.83
C GLN A 55 -4.52 -16.52 -4.04
N ASN A 56 -5.25 -16.69 -5.14
CA ASN A 56 -5.08 -15.88 -6.34
C ASN A 56 -5.38 -14.40 -6.06
N GLN A 57 -6.48 -14.11 -5.36
CA GLN A 57 -6.83 -12.73 -4.96
C GLN A 57 -5.78 -12.11 -4.03
N LEU A 58 -5.25 -12.87 -3.08
CA LEU A 58 -4.16 -12.42 -2.21
C LEU A 58 -2.89 -12.08 -3.00
N SER A 59 -2.54 -12.88 -4.00
CA SER A 59 -1.40 -12.62 -4.88
C SER A 59 -1.60 -11.36 -5.71
N LEU A 60 -2.82 -11.11 -6.20
CA LEU A 60 -3.15 -9.88 -6.92
C LEU A 60 -3.01 -8.66 -6.01
N ILE A 61 -3.59 -8.71 -4.81
CA ILE A 61 -3.50 -7.64 -3.80
C ILE A 61 -2.03 -7.38 -3.41
N GLU A 62 -1.21 -8.42 -3.26
CA GLU A 62 0.21 -8.26 -2.96
C GLU A 62 0.95 -7.50 -4.07
N SER A 63 0.68 -7.82 -5.34
CA SER A 63 1.23 -7.09 -6.46
C SER A 63 0.79 -5.61 -6.46
N GLU A 64 -0.50 -5.35 -6.20
CA GLU A 64 -1.05 -4.00 -6.08
C GLU A 64 -0.39 -3.21 -4.94
N ILE A 65 -0.21 -3.80 -3.76
CA ILE A 65 0.47 -3.16 -2.62
C ILE A 65 1.91 -2.81 -2.99
N GLN A 66 2.64 -3.70 -3.67
CA GLN A 66 4.01 -3.42 -4.12
C GLN A 66 4.08 -2.30 -5.15
N MET A 67 3.09 -2.20 -6.04
CA MET A 67 2.98 -1.07 -6.97
C MET A 67 2.67 0.23 -6.23
N ALA A 68 1.69 0.22 -5.33
CA ALA A 68 1.30 1.37 -4.51
C ALA A 68 2.47 1.88 -3.63
N ARG A 69 3.26 0.98 -3.04
CA ARG A 69 4.49 1.32 -2.29
C ARG A 69 5.51 2.06 -3.17
N ARG A 70 5.79 1.52 -4.36
CA ARG A 70 6.73 2.14 -5.31
C ARG A 70 6.24 3.52 -5.76
N TYR A 71 4.94 3.63 -6.03
CA TYR A 71 4.30 4.90 -6.41
C TYR A 71 4.42 5.94 -5.29
N TYR A 72 4.07 5.57 -4.05
CA TYR A 72 4.18 6.46 -2.88
C TYR A 72 5.62 6.98 -2.70
N ASN A 73 6.60 6.07 -2.68
CA ASN A 73 8.00 6.44 -2.49
C ASN A 73 8.55 7.29 -3.64
N GLY A 74 8.08 7.08 -4.88
CA GLY A 74 8.40 7.93 -6.02
C GLY A 74 7.88 9.36 -5.85
N THR A 75 6.62 9.50 -5.43
CA THR A 75 6.00 10.82 -5.20
C THR A 75 6.66 11.56 -4.03
N VAL A 76 6.94 10.87 -2.92
CA VAL A 76 7.66 11.44 -1.76
C VAL A 76 9.07 11.90 -2.17
N ARG A 77 9.78 11.11 -2.98
CA ARG A 77 11.10 11.51 -3.49
C ARG A 77 11.02 12.79 -4.30
N ASN A 78 10.08 12.87 -5.24
CA ASN A 78 9.89 14.06 -6.08
C ASN A 78 9.56 15.28 -5.21
N LEU A 79 8.67 15.13 -4.21
CA LEU A 79 8.35 16.19 -3.27
C LEU A 79 9.58 16.67 -2.49
N ASN A 80 10.38 15.75 -1.94
CA ASN A 80 11.56 16.10 -1.15
C ASN A 80 12.64 16.77 -2.02
N ILE A 81 12.84 16.31 -3.27
CA ILE A 81 13.74 16.96 -4.24
C ILE A 81 13.25 18.38 -4.56
N LEU A 82 11.95 18.56 -4.77
CA LEU A 82 11.37 19.87 -5.05
C LEU A 82 11.57 20.82 -3.87
N ILE A 83 11.38 20.36 -2.63
CA ILE A 83 11.64 21.16 -1.41
C ILE A 83 13.12 21.56 -1.32
N ASP A 84 14.05 20.65 -1.65
CA ASP A 84 15.49 20.91 -1.58
C ASP A 84 16.04 21.75 -2.75
N SER A 85 15.31 21.83 -3.87
CA SER A 85 15.72 22.56 -5.07
C SER A 85 15.41 24.07 -5.01
N PHE A 86 16.34 24.91 -5.48
CA PHE A 86 16.12 26.35 -5.67
C PHE A 86 15.32 26.58 -6.97
N PRO A 87 14.32 27.49 -7.03
CA PRO A 87 13.89 28.49 -6.02
C PRO A 87 12.79 28.00 -5.05
N SER A 88 12.30 26.78 -5.23
CA SER A 88 11.17 26.19 -4.49
C SER A 88 11.40 26.15 -2.97
N ASN A 89 12.64 25.97 -2.50
CA ASN A 89 12.99 25.99 -1.07
C ASN A 89 12.63 27.34 -0.38
N LEU A 90 12.74 28.47 -1.10
CA LEU A 90 12.38 29.79 -0.56
C LEU A 90 10.87 29.88 -0.35
N VAL A 91 10.07 29.41 -1.31
CA VAL A 91 8.60 29.39 -1.21
C VAL A 91 8.14 28.35 -0.17
N ALA A 92 8.83 27.20 -0.08
CA ALA A 92 8.54 26.15 0.90
C ALA A 92 8.72 26.64 2.35
N GLY A 93 9.73 27.49 2.62
CA GLY A 93 9.92 28.12 3.92
C GLY A 93 8.82 29.13 4.29
N PHE A 94 8.27 29.86 3.31
CA PHE A 94 7.13 30.76 3.53
C PHE A 94 5.79 30.03 3.66
N PHE A 95 5.64 28.85 3.06
CA PHE A 95 4.41 28.05 3.06
C PHE A 95 4.43 26.82 4.01
N ASP A 96 5.45 26.67 4.87
CA ASP A 96 5.67 25.53 5.80
C ASP A 96 5.49 24.14 5.16
N PHE A 97 5.95 23.96 3.92
CA PHE A 97 5.94 22.65 3.27
C PHE A 97 7.01 21.74 3.88
N ARG A 98 6.58 20.82 4.74
CA ARG A 98 7.46 19.84 5.39
C ARG A 98 7.74 18.65 4.47
N LYS A 99 8.97 18.13 4.56
CA LYS A 99 9.37 16.88 3.90
C LYS A 99 8.47 15.73 4.37
N ALA A 100 8.07 14.88 3.44
CA ALA A 100 7.31 13.68 3.75
C ALA A 100 8.26 12.49 3.94
N ASP A 101 7.93 11.62 4.89
CA ASP A 101 8.70 10.41 5.15
C ASP A 101 8.41 9.32 4.14
N PHE A 102 9.45 8.55 3.77
CA PHE A 102 9.30 7.38 2.92
C PHE A 102 8.55 6.26 3.66
N PHE A 103 7.77 5.47 2.92
CA PHE A 103 7.18 4.26 3.45
C PHE A 103 8.27 3.18 3.47
N GLN A 104 8.91 3.02 4.63
CA GLN A 104 9.93 2.00 4.82
C GLN A 104 9.26 0.63 4.95
N THR A 105 9.90 -0.39 4.39
CA THR A 105 9.52 -1.78 4.63
C THR A 105 9.95 -2.12 6.04
N ASP A 106 9.20 -1.69 7.04
CA ASP A 106 9.41 -2.21 8.37
C ASP A 106 9.06 -3.70 8.31
N GLU A 107 10.07 -4.53 8.58
CA GLU A 107 9.96 -5.95 8.86
C GLU A 107 8.86 -6.25 9.91
N ALA A 108 8.43 -5.23 10.68
CA ALA A 108 7.32 -5.25 11.61
C ALA A 108 5.94 -5.50 10.96
N ASP A 109 5.72 -5.14 9.69
CA ASP A 109 4.49 -5.49 8.96
C ASP A 109 4.38 -7.00 8.65
N ARG A 110 5.50 -7.74 8.76
CA ARG A 110 5.48 -9.22 8.72
C ARG A 110 5.05 -9.85 10.03
N ALA A 111 4.79 -9.07 11.08
CA ALA A 111 4.22 -9.61 12.31
C ALA A 111 2.79 -10.09 12.04
N VAL A 112 2.69 -11.35 11.59
CA VAL A 112 1.42 -12.07 11.52
C VAL A 112 0.77 -11.93 12.89
N PRO A 113 -0.45 -11.37 12.98
CA PRO A 113 -1.12 -11.19 14.25
C PRO A 113 -1.19 -12.56 14.94
N LYS A 114 -0.63 -12.66 16.15
CA LYS A 114 -0.73 -13.87 16.97
C LYS A 114 -2.18 -14.00 17.43
N VAL A 115 -3.00 -14.68 16.63
CA VAL A 115 -4.35 -15.07 17.02
C VAL A 115 -4.26 -16.14 18.11
N GLY A 116 -4.47 -15.72 19.35
CA GLY A 116 -4.85 -16.62 20.44
C GLY A 116 -6.29 -17.06 20.21
N PHE A 117 -6.53 -18.36 20.31
CA PHE A 117 -7.87 -18.95 20.31
C PHE A 117 -8.31 -19.17 21.74
#